data_AF-A0A2E9U400-F1
#
_entry.id   AF-A0A2E9U400-F1
#
_cell.length_a   1.000
_cell.length_b   1.000
_cell.length_c   1.000
_cell.angle_alpha   90.00
_cell.angle_beta   90.00
_cell.angle_gamma   90.00
#
_symmetry.space_group_name_H-M   'P 1'
#
loop_
_entity.id
_entity.type
_entity.pdbx_description
1 polymer ?
#
loop_
_entity_poly.entity_id
_entity_poly.type
_entity_poly.pdbx_seq_one_letter_code
_entity_poly.pdbx_strand_id
1 'polypeptide(L)'
;MNIFIFALIIMIFYLLYKSRLKEIKEASFGFFKDLFNIKKLFTTIVYLFTIYWFIEILLSLFKIKNYFLIILTTILAYNYIKKKTKKGFIFFAIAISLLRLVIDKSVYSSNFLVIFSILIILWEIIDSFLNFSISRLISNVFSREIEVDKLKQGMVLSEFIQQDGNNYLKKVKSAFYADNFLDEESEGLTQEQIEKIKSTDIKKIRVSQMISFAPFIFIGVLITLIAKGNIIIFVLKII
;
A
#
# COMPACT_ATOMS: atom_id res chain seq x y z
N MET A 1 -13.02 5.05 20.38
CA MET A 1 -12.11 4.93 19.24
C MET A 1 -11.09 3.86 19.55
N ASN A 2 -10.90 2.89 18.65
CA ASN A 2 -9.77 1.98 18.75
C ASN A 2 -8.48 2.81 18.76
N ILE A 3 -7.57 2.54 19.70
CA ILE A 3 -6.28 3.24 19.86
C ILE A 3 -5.52 3.31 18.52
N PHE A 4 -5.74 2.31 17.67
CA PHE A 4 -5.26 2.23 16.30
C PHE A 4 -5.71 3.43 15.42
N ILE A 5 -7.00 3.76 15.42
CA ILE A 5 -7.54 4.87 14.62
C ILE A 5 -6.94 6.20 15.10
N PHE A 6 -6.83 6.38 16.41
CA PHE A 6 -6.23 7.57 17.00
C PHE A 6 -4.74 7.71 16.64
N ALA A 7 -3.97 6.63 16.77
CA ALA A 7 -2.56 6.61 16.37
C ALA A 7 -2.39 6.89 14.87
N LEU A 8 -3.27 6.33 14.03
CA LEU A 8 -3.26 6.56 12.59
C LEU A 8 -3.56 8.03 12.25
N ILE A 9 -4.53 8.66 12.92
CA ILE A 9 -4.82 10.10 12.74
C ILE A 9 -3.62 10.95 13.15
N ILE A 10 -3.01 10.68 14.31
CA ILE A 10 -1.81 11.40 14.76
C ILE A 10 -0.66 11.24 13.76
N MET A 11 -0.44 10.02 13.26
CA MET A 11 0.61 9.75 12.28
C MET A 11 0.38 10.52 10.97
N ILE A 12 -0.85 10.55 10.46
CA ILE A 12 -1.20 11.32 9.27
C ILE A 12 -1.01 12.82 9.53
N PHE A 13 -1.44 13.32 10.68
CA PHE A 13 -1.26 14.72 11.04
C PHE A 13 0.22 15.09 11.13
N TYR A 14 1.04 14.27 11.76
CA TYR A 14 2.49 14.47 11.85
C TYR A 14 3.16 14.46 10.47
N LEU A 15 2.76 13.52 9.60
CA LEU A 15 3.22 13.47 8.22
C LEU A 15 2.88 14.77 7.47
N LEU A 16 1.65 15.25 7.57
CA LEU A 16 1.22 16.49 6.92
C LEU A 16 1.93 17.72 7.48
N TYR A 17 2.08 17.80 8.80
CA TYR A 17 2.75 18.92 9.48
C TYR A 17 4.22 19.03 9.08
N LYS A 18 4.93 17.90 8.98
CA LYS A 18 6.35 17.87 8.64
C LYS A 18 6.61 17.98 7.12
N SER A 19 5.60 17.72 6.29
CA SER A 19 5.72 17.79 4.83
C SER A 19 5.66 19.22 4.31
N ARG A 20 6.41 19.51 3.25
CA ARG A 20 6.32 20.81 2.56
C ARG A 20 5.04 20.87 1.74
N LEU A 21 4.48 22.07 1.55
CA LEU A 21 3.26 22.27 0.75
C LEU A 21 3.41 21.76 -0.70
N LYS A 22 4.61 21.87 -1.27
CA LYS A 22 4.94 21.28 -2.59
C LYS A 22 4.83 19.75 -2.57
N GLU A 23 5.31 19.09 -1.53
CA GLU A 23 5.27 17.63 -1.39
C GLU A 23 3.83 17.13 -1.21
N ILE A 24 3.01 17.85 -0.44
CA ILE A 24 1.58 17.56 -0.29
C ILE A 24 0.87 17.68 -1.65
N LYS A 25 1.15 18.73 -2.43
CA LYS A 25 0.58 18.90 -3.78
C LYS A 25 1.01 17.77 -4.73
N GLU A 26 2.28 17.39 -4.72
CA GLU A 26 2.78 16.28 -5.53
C GLU A 26 2.15 14.93 -5.12
N ALA A 27 1.97 14.69 -3.83
CA ALA A 27 1.30 13.50 -3.30
C ALA A 27 -0.17 13.45 -3.76
N SER A 28 -0.92 14.54 -3.61
CA SER A 28 -2.32 14.64 -4.05
C SER A 28 -2.46 14.50 -5.57
N PHE A 29 -1.59 15.14 -6.35
CA PHE A 29 -1.61 14.98 -7.81
C PHE A 29 -1.30 13.54 -8.22
N GLY A 30 -0.31 12.91 -7.57
CA GLY A 30 0.03 11.51 -7.78
C GLY A 30 -1.15 10.59 -7.48
N PHE A 31 -1.88 10.84 -6.38
CA PHE A 31 -3.09 10.11 -6.02
C PHE A 31 -4.15 10.16 -7.11
N PHE A 32 -4.54 11.36 -7.57
CA PHE A 32 -5.56 11.48 -8.61
C PHE A 32 -5.11 10.87 -9.94
N LYS A 33 -3.84 11.06 -10.30
CA LYS A 33 -3.28 10.45 -11.51
C LYS A 33 -3.33 8.93 -11.47
N ASP A 34 -3.06 8.32 -10.32
CA ASP A 34 -3.11 6.87 -10.16
C ASP A 34 -4.55 6.33 -10.08
N LEU A 35 -5.43 7.03 -9.36
CA LEU A 35 -6.85 6.68 -9.22
C LEU A 35 -7.56 6.63 -10.57
N PHE A 36 -7.21 7.52 -11.50
CA PHE A 36 -7.77 7.57 -12.86
C PHE A 36 -6.89 6.85 -13.90
N ASN A 37 -5.95 6.01 -13.49
CA ASN A 37 -5.14 5.25 -14.43
C ASN A 37 -5.96 4.11 -15.06
N ILE A 38 -6.41 4.31 -16.30
CA ILE A 38 -7.29 3.38 -17.03
C ILE A 38 -6.70 1.96 -17.11
N LYS A 39 -5.40 1.83 -17.36
CA LYS A 39 -4.75 0.51 -17.48
C LYS A 39 -4.77 -0.23 -16.14
N LYS A 40 -4.46 0.48 -15.05
CA LYS A 40 -4.53 -0.05 -13.69
C LYS A 40 -5.97 -0.43 -13.34
N LEU A 41 -6.92 0.46 -13.55
CA LEU A 41 -8.34 0.26 -13.27
C LEU A 41 -8.88 -0.97 -14.01
N PHE A 42 -8.57 -1.14 -15.28
CA PHE A 42 -8.94 -2.35 -16.03
C PHE A 42 -8.38 -3.62 -15.39
N THR A 43 -7.07 -3.63 -15.05
CA THR A 43 -6.46 -4.80 -14.40
C THR A 43 -7.07 -5.08 -13.02
N THR A 44 -7.38 -4.04 -12.25
CA THR A 44 -8.06 -4.14 -10.96
C THR A 44 -9.44 -4.78 -11.12
N ILE A 45 -10.25 -4.29 -12.06
CA ILE A 45 -11.60 -4.82 -12.30
C ILE A 45 -11.53 -6.31 -12.62
N VAL A 46 -10.68 -6.71 -13.57
CA VAL A 46 -10.54 -8.12 -13.99
C VAL A 46 -10.12 -9.00 -12.80
N TYR A 47 -9.13 -8.57 -12.02
CA TYR A 47 -8.66 -9.36 -10.88
C TYR A 47 -9.68 -9.42 -9.75
N LEU A 48 -10.26 -8.29 -9.34
CA LEU A 48 -11.29 -8.28 -8.30
C LEU A 48 -12.50 -9.12 -8.74
N PHE A 49 -12.94 -9.02 -9.98
CA PHE A 49 -14.06 -9.80 -10.50
C PHE A 49 -13.81 -11.30 -10.43
N THR A 50 -12.60 -11.73 -10.76
CA THR A 50 -12.16 -13.13 -10.70
C THR A 50 -12.01 -13.63 -9.26
N ILE A 51 -11.28 -12.89 -8.43
CA ILE A 51 -10.94 -13.29 -7.07
C ILE A 51 -12.18 -13.26 -6.18
N TYR A 52 -13.00 -12.22 -6.30
CA TYR A 52 -14.25 -12.11 -5.55
C TYR A 52 -15.14 -13.33 -5.76
N TRP A 53 -15.27 -13.81 -7.01
CA TRP A 53 -16.04 -15.01 -7.32
C TRP A 53 -15.50 -16.25 -6.61
N PHE A 54 -14.18 -16.44 -6.70
CA PHE A 54 -13.52 -17.59 -6.09
C PHE A 54 -13.69 -17.57 -4.56
N ILE A 55 -13.57 -16.40 -3.94
CA ILE A 55 -13.75 -16.21 -2.50
C ILE A 55 -15.22 -16.44 -2.08
N GLU A 56 -16.19 -15.96 -2.87
CA GLU A 56 -17.62 -16.25 -2.62
C GLU A 56 -17.89 -17.76 -2.64
N ILE A 57 -17.39 -18.46 -3.66
CA ILE A 57 -17.52 -19.92 -3.76
C ILE A 57 -16.87 -20.58 -2.53
N LEU A 58 -15.61 -20.23 -2.22
CA LEU A 58 -14.86 -20.80 -1.11
C LEU A 58 -15.59 -20.61 0.24
N LEU A 59 -16.02 -19.38 0.55
CA LEU A 59 -16.71 -19.08 1.81
C LEU A 59 -18.12 -19.70 1.88
N SER A 60 -18.79 -19.86 0.73
CA SER A 60 -20.08 -20.54 0.65
C SER A 60 -19.98 -22.03 1.02
N LEU A 61 -18.85 -22.70 0.70
CA LEU A 61 -18.59 -24.09 1.12
C LEU A 61 -18.55 -24.23 2.65
N PHE A 62 -18.11 -23.17 3.35
CA PHE A 62 -18.11 -23.11 4.82
C PHE A 62 -19.40 -22.50 5.40
N LYS A 63 -20.41 -22.23 4.57
CA LYS A 63 -21.68 -21.56 4.95
C LYS A 63 -21.47 -20.18 5.59
N ILE A 64 -20.37 -19.50 5.29
CA ILE A 64 -20.08 -18.16 5.82
C ILE A 64 -20.69 -17.11 4.90
N LYS A 65 -21.69 -16.37 5.40
CA LYS A 65 -22.39 -15.30 4.66
C LYS A 65 -22.10 -13.91 5.23
N ASN A 66 -20.83 -13.61 5.50
CA ASN A 66 -20.42 -12.31 6.03
C ASN A 66 -19.75 -11.46 4.92
N TYR A 67 -20.45 -10.42 4.46
CA TYR A 67 -19.96 -9.52 3.41
C TYR A 67 -18.62 -8.85 3.76
N PHE A 68 -18.43 -8.46 5.02
CA PHE A 68 -17.16 -7.87 5.46
C PHE A 68 -16.00 -8.86 5.29
N LEU A 69 -16.22 -10.12 5.65
CA LEU A 69 -15.19 -11.16 5.50
C LEU A 69 -14.89 -11.45 4.03
N ILE A 70 -15.91 -11.49 3.17
CA ILE A 70 -15.73 -11.66 1.71
C ILE A 70 -14.88 -10.52 1.15
N ILE A 71 -15.20 -9.26 1.48
CA ILE A 71 -14.45 -8.09 1.02
C ILE A 71 -13.01 -8.14 1.53
N LEU A 72 -12.81 -8.38 2.82
CA LEU A 72 -11.49 -8.42 3.44
C LEU A 72 -10.62 -9.53 2.82
N THR A 73 -11.15 -10.74 2.68
CA THR A 73 -10.42 -11.87 2.09
C THR A 73 -10.13 -11.66 0.61
N THR A 74 -11.06 -11.06 -0.15
CA THR A 74 -10.84 -10.67 -1.55
C THR A 74 -9.68 -9.68 -1.68
N ILE A 75 -9.63 -8.65 -0.83
CA ILE A 75 -8.55 -7.66 -0.82
C ILE A 75 -7.20 -8.31 -0.49
N LEU A 76 -7.15 -9.17 0.52
CA LEU A 76 -5.92 -9.87 0.91
C LEU A 76 -5.44 -10.81 -0.20
N ALA A 77 -6.35 -11.57 -0.81
CA ALA A 77 -6.05 -12.46 -1.92
C ALA A 77 -5.56 -11.69 -3.15
N TYR A 78 -6.21 -10.57 -3.50
CA TYR A 78 -5.75 -9.67 -4.57
C TYR A 78 -4.31 -9.22 -4.36
N ASN A 79 -3.97 -8.75 -3.16
CA ASN A 79 -2.61 -8.29 -2.86
C ASN A 79 -1.58 -9.41 -2.95
N TYR A 80 -1.93 -10.59 -2.40
CA TYR A 80 -1.06 -11.76 -2.45
C TYR A 80 -0.79 -12.19 -3.90
N ILE A 81 -1.86 -12.30 -4.69
CA ILE A 81 -1.79 -12.69 -6.11
C ILE A 81 -0.99 -11.65 -6.88
N LYS A 82 -1.34 -10.36 -6.80
CA LYS A 82 -0.63 -9.26 -7.47
C LYS A 82 0.88 -9.27 -7.19
N LYS A 83 1.28 -9.57 -5.95
CA LYS A 83 2.70 -9.64 -5.56
C LYS A 83 3.42 -10.87 -6.13
N LYS A 84 2.74 -12.02 -6.26
CA LYS A 84 3.34 -13.28 -6.71
C LYS A 84 3.25 -13.51 -8.22
N THR A 85 2.28 -12.89 -8.88
CA THR A 85 2.00 -13.18 -10.28
C THR A 85 2.78 -12.27 -11.23
N LYS A 86 3.48 -12.90 -12.18
CA LYS A 86 4.10 -12.22 -13.32
C LYS A 86 3.01 -11.72 -14.30
N LYS A 87 3.39 -10.83 -15.23
CA LYS A 87 2.49 -10.19 -16.23
C LYS A 87 1.54 -11.15 -16.97
N GLY A 88 1.85 -12.44 -17.08
CA GLY A 88 0.99 -13.44 -17.75
C GLY A 88 -0.31 -13.80 -17.02
N PHE A 89 -0.41 -13.58 -15.70
CA PHE A 89 -1.60 -13.97 -14.93
C PHE A 89 -2.86 -13.17 -15.31
N ILE A 90 -2.71 -12.00 -15.93
CA ILE A 90 -3.86 -11.21 -16.40
C ILE A 90 -4.68 -11.96 -17.45
N PHE A 91 -4.03 -12.72 -18.34
CA PHE A 91 -4.74 -13.48 -19.38
C PHE A 91 -5.59 -14.60 -18.77
N PHE A 92 -5.06 -15.27 -17.74
CA PHE A 92 -5.80 -16.27 -16.98
C PHE A 92 -7.01 -15.67 -16.26
N ALA A 93 -6.84 -14.51 -15.61
CA ALA A 93 -7.94 -13.80 -14.95
C ALA A 93 -9.01 -13.33 -15.95
N ILE A 94 -8.62 -12.87 -17.15
CA ILE A 94 -9.57 -12.54 -18.23
C ILE A 94 -10.37 -13.79 -18.63
N ALA A 95 -9.70 -14.93 -18.83
CA ALA A 95 -10.38 -16.18 -19.21
C ALA A 95 -11.42 -16.61 -18.16
N ILE A 96 -11.07 -16.55 -16.87
CA ILE A 96 -12.01 -16.88 -15.79
C ILE A 96 -13.14 -15.85 -15.72
N SER A 97 -12.85 -14.56 -15.91
CA SER A 97 -13.87 -13.52 -15.91
C SER A 97 -14.91 -13.76 -17.02
N LEU A 98 -14.47 -14.13 -18.22
CA LEU A 98 -15.36 -14.49 -19.32
C LEU A 98 -16.17 -15.75 -19.00
N LEU A 99 -15.54 -16.76 -18.40
CA LEU A 99 -16.23 -17.98 -17.97
C LEU A 99 -17.34 -17.66 -16.95
N ARG A 100 -17.05 -16.81 -15.97
CA ARG A 100 -18.03 -16.37 -14.96
C ARG A 100 -19.23 -15.69 -15.61
N LEU A 101 -19.02 -14.80 -16.58
CA LEU A 101 -20.12 -14.11 -17.26
C LEU A 101 -21.09 -15.09 -17.96
N VAL A 102 -20.59 -16.23 -18.46
CA VAL A 102 -21.44 -17.23 -19.10
C VAL A 102 -22.22 -18.05 -18.07
N ILE A 103 -21.54 -18.51 -17.01
CA ILE A 103 -22.05 -19.50 -16.04
C ILE A 103 -22.85 -18.85 -14.91
N ASP A 104 -22.38 -17.75 -14.36
CA ASP A 104 -22.92 -17.13 -13.15
C ASP A 104 -23.92 -16.01 -13.49
N LYS A 105 -25.21 -16.34 -13.48
CA LYS A 105 -26.28 -15.37 -13.75
C LYS A 105 -26.40 -14.28 -12.68
N SER A 106 -25.85 -14.49 -11.47
CA SER A 106 -25.95 -13.50 -10.39
C SER A 106 -25.20 -12.20 -10.71
N VAL A 107 -24.21 -12.26 -11.60
CA VAL A 107 -23.43 -11.10 -12.05
C VAL A 107 -24.30 -10.04 -12.73
N TYR A 108 -25.40 -10.45 -13.38
CA TYR A 108 -26.31 -9.53 -14.06
C TYR A 108 -27.31 -8.86 -13.11
N SER A 109 -27.27 -9.17 -11.81
CA SER A 109 -28.15 -8.55 -10.83
C SER A 109 -27.70 -7.13 -10.48
N SER A 110 -28.66 -6.23 -10.27
CA SER A 110 -28.37 -4.86 -9.81
C SER A 110 -27.64 -4.85 -8.46
N ASN A 111 -27.93 -5.80 -7.57
CA ASN A 111 -27.27 -5.92 -6.28
C ASN A 111 -25.78 -6.24 -6.43
N PHE A 112 -25.44 -7.19 -7.31
CA PHE A 112 -24.04 -7.49 -7.62
C PHE A 112 -23.32 -6.24 -8.16
N LEU A 113 -23.92 -5.53 -9.13
CA LEU A 113 -23.31 -4.34 -9.70
C LEU A 113 -23.02 -3.26 -8.66
N VAL A 114 -23.94 -3.02 -7.73
CA VAL A 114 -23.75 -2.04 -6.63
C VAL A 114 -22.61 -2.47 -5.71
N ILE A 115 -22.63 -3.71 -5.20
CA ILE A 115 -21.59 -4.21 -4.28
C ILE A 115 -20.22 -4.21 -4.96
N PHE A 116 -20.15 -4.69 -6.19
CA PHE A 116 -18.91 -4.76 -6.95
C PHE A 116 -18.35 -3.37 -7.28
N SER A 117 -19.22 -2.40 -7.62
CA SER A 117 -18.79 -1.01 -7.84
C SER A 117 -18.24 -0.37 -6.57
N ILE A 118 -18.89 -0.58 -5.43
CA ILE A 118 -18.40 -0.11 -4.12
C ILE A 118 -17.03 -0.73 -3.83
N LEU A 119 -16.86 -2.04 -4.07
CA LEU A 119 -15.59 -2.74 -3.87
C LEU A 119 -14.46 -2.13 -4.72
N ILE A 120 -14.71 -1.87 -6.00
CA ILE A 120 -13.73 -1.24 -6.91
C ILE A 120 -13.36 0.16 -6.41
N ILE A 121 -14.34 1.00 -6.09
CA ILE A 121 -14.11 2.39 -5.67
C ILE A 121 -13.31 2.41 -4.36
N LEU A 122 -13.72 1.62 -3.37
CA LEU A 122 -13.01 1.52 -2.09
C LEU A 122 -11.57 1.04 -2.30
N TRP A 123 -11.39 0.00 -3.12
CA TRP A 123 -10.06 -0.54 -3.40
C TRP A 123 -9.17 0.49 -4.09
N GLU A 124 -9.63 1.17 -5.13
CA GLU A 124 -8.82 2.16 -5.85
C GLU A 124 -8.47 3.37 -4.98
N ILE A 125 -9.38 3.82 -4.11
CA ILE A 125 -9.08 4.89 -3.14
C ILE A 125 -8.00 4.43 -2.17
N ILE A 126 -8.14 3.24 -1.57
CA ILE A 126 -7.19 2.72 -0.59
C ILE A 126 -5.83 2.48 -1.24
N ASP A 127 -5.78 1.78 -2.36
CA ASP A 127 -4.55 1.44 -3.06
C ASP A 127 -3.82 2.71 -3.53
N SER A 128 -4.52 3.67 -4.15
CA SER A 128 -3.92 4.94 -4.59
C SER A 128 -3.44 5.78 -3.40
N PHE A 129 -4.20 5.83 -2.31
CA PHE A 129 -3.82 6.58 -1.11
C PHE A 129 -2.56 5.99 -0.46
N LEU A 130 -2.48 4.67 -0.33
CA LEU A 130 -1.32 4.00 0.26
C LEU A 130 -0.09 4.06 -0.66
N ASN A 131 -0.25 3.73 -1.94
CA ASN A 131 0.86 3.63 -2.90
C ASN A 131 1.43 4.97 -3.33
N PHE A 132 0.60 6.02 -3.45
CA PHE A 132 1.07 7.33 -3.86
C PHE A 132 1.16 8.29 -2.69
N SER A 133 0.05 8.64 -2.05
CA SER A 133 0.04 9.71 -1.04
C SER A 133 0.94 9.37 0.14
N ILE A 134 0.63 8.27 0.84
CA ILE A 134 1.33 7.89 2.06
C ILE A 134 2.79 7.52 1.76
N SER A 135 3.04 6.69 0.75
CA SER A 135 4.42 6.29 0.39
C SER A 135 5.30 7.48 0.03
N ARG A 136 4.77 8.48 -0.69
CA ARG A 136 5.54 9.68 -1.06
C ARG A 136 5.78 10.62 0.11
N LEU A 137 4.78 10.86 0.96
CA LEU A 137 4.94 11.68 2.16
C LEU A 137 5.92 11.02 3.14
N ILE A 138 5.79 9.72 3.39
CA ILE A 138 6.73 8.95 4.22
C ILE A 138 8.15 9.06 3.66
N SER A 139 8.34 8.84 2.36
CA SER A 139 9.66 8.96 1.73
C SER A 139 10.23 10.37 1.93
N ASN A 140 9.47 11.43 1.70
CA ASN A 140 9.98 12.79 1.85
C ASN A 140 10.28 13.16 3.31
N VAL A 141 9.45 12.72 4.25
CA VAL A 141 9.53 13.10 5.67
C VAL A 141 10.55 12.27 6.46
N PHE A 142 10.75 11.01 6.06
CA PHE A 142 11.51 10.00 6.79
C PHE A 142 12.67 9.41 5.99
N SER A 143 13.08 10.08 4.92
CA SER A 143 14.32 9.73 4.25
C SER A 143 15.14 10.94 3.89
N ARG A 144 16.44 10.72 3.73
CA ARG A 144 17.39 11.72 3.24
C ARG A 144 18.10 11.21 2.02
N GLU A 145 18.41 12.13 1.12
CA GLU A 145 19.27 11.84 -0.02
C GLU A 145 20.74 11.79 0.43
N ILE A 146 21.45 10.74 0.04
CA ILE A 146 22.87 10.54 0.28
C ILE A 146 23.54 10.18 -1.05
N GLU A 147 24.79 10.61 -1.23
CA GLU A 147 25.62 10.17 -2.35
C GLU A 147 25.93 8.67 -2.24
N VAL A 148 25.90 7.96 -3.37
CA VAL A 148 26.12 6.50 -3.39
C VAL A 148 27.49 6.12 -2.80
N ASP A 149 28.50 6.96 -2.97
CA ASP A 149 29.84 6.76 -2.38
C ASP A 149 29.84 6.78 -0.84
N LYS A 150 28.86 7.47 -0.24
CA LYS A 150 28.70 7.61 1.21
C LYS A 150 27.78 6.55 1.84
N LEU A 151 27.29 5.59 1.05
CA LEU A 151 26.53 4.45 1.58
C LEU A 151 27.38 3.63 2.54
N LYS A 152 26.77 3.18 3.62
CA LYS A 152 27.39 2.32 4.64
C LYS A 152 26.52 1.09 4.88
N GLN A 153 27.17 0.01 5.29
CA GLN A 153 26.50 -1.21 5.69
C GLN A 153 25.47 -0.91 6.80
N GLY A 154 24.32 -1.58 6.73
CA GLY A 154 23.20 -1.40 7.67
C GLY A 154 22.31 -0.18 7.39
N MET A 155 22.63 0.66 6.39
CA MET A 155 21.68 1.68 5.93
C MET A 155 20.50 1.01 5.23
N VAL A 156 19.29 1.52 5.45
CA VAL A 156 18.07 1.00 4.79
C VAL A 156 17.69 1.95 3.66
N LEU A 157 17.57 1.43 2.43
CA LEU A 157 17.10 2.23 1.30
C LEU A 157 15.62 2.57 1.44
N SER A 158 15.24 3.81 1.14
CA SER A 158 13.84 4.26 1.05
C SER A 158 13.32 4.35 -0.39
N GLU A 159 14.14 3.92 -1.35
CA GLU A 159 13.83 3.81 -2.78
C GLU A 159 14.25 2.42 -3.29
N PHE A 160 13.59 1.93 -4.34
CA PHE A 160 14.04 0.78 -5.13
C PHE A 160 14.79 1.25 -6.37
N ILE A 161 15.76 0.44 -6.79
CA ILE A 161 16.42 0.58 -8.09
C ILE A 161 15.76 -0.45 -9.02
N GLN A 162 15.30 0.00 -10.18
CA GLN A 162 14.76 -0.88 -11.22
C GLN A 162 15.65 -0.78 -12.45
N GLN A 163 16.03 -1.93 -13.00
CA GLN A 163 16.72 -2.00 -14.28
C GLN A 163 15.70 -1.81 -15.42
N ASP A 164 15.96 -0.86 -16.30
CA ASP A 164 15.16 -0.57 -17.50
C ASP A 164 16.09 -0.61 -18.73
N GLY A 165 16.21 -1.81 -19.31
CA GLY A 165 17.19 -2.10 -20.36
C GLY A 165 18.63 -1.96 -19.83
N ASN A 166 19.38 -1.02 -20.41
CA ASN A 166 20.76 -0.72 -19.99
C ASN A 166 20.85 0.36 -18.90
N ASN A 167 19.72 0.96 -18.50
CA ASN A 167 19.68 2.05 -17.54
C ASN A 167 19.11 1.61 -16.19
N TYR A 168 19.41 2.37 -15.13
CA TYR A 168 18.87 2.16 -13.79
C TYR A 168 17.98 3.34 -13.38
N LEU A 169 16.74 3.05 -12.99
CA LEU A 169 15.76 4.04 -12.55
C LEU A 169 15.49 3.91 -11.05
N LYS A 170 15.41 5.05 -10.36
CA LYS A 170 15.01 5.13 -8.95
C LYS A 170 13.49 5.26 -8.83
N LYS A 171 12.88 4.47 -7.97
CA LYS A 171 11.45 4.56 -7.65
C LYS A 171 11.23 4.59 -6.15
N VAL A 172 10.25 5.38 -5.71
CA VAL A 172 9.84 5.40 -4.30
C VAL A 172 9.34 4.00 -3.91
N LYS A 173 9.80 3.48 -2.77
CA LYS A 173 9.28 2.22 -2.25
C LYS A 173 7.79 2.39 -1.94
N SER A 174 6.96 1.55 -2.53
CA SER A 174 5.56 1.39 -2.08
C SER A 174 5.44 0.07 -1.34
N ALA A 175 4.47 -0.02 -0.44
CA ALA A 175 4.19 -1.25 0.31
C ALA A 175 3.80 -2.46 -0.57
N PHE A 176 3.55 -2.25 -1.87
CA PHE A 176 2.94 -3.24 -2.77
C PHE A 176 3.76 -3.55 -4.05
N TYR A 177 4.88 -2.87 -4.31
CA TYR A 177 5.76 -3.19 -5.44
C TYR A 177 7.01 -3.93 -4.96
N ALA A 178 7.20 -5.15 -5.49
CA ALA A 178 8.38 -5.98 -5.27
C ALA A 178 8.94 -6.41 -6.64
N ASP A 179 9.71 -5.53 -7.28
CA ASP A 179 10.61 -5.92 -8.36
C ASP A 179 12.01 -5.59 -7.86
N ASN A 180 12.73 -6.62 -7.43
CA ASN A 180 13.89 -6.45 -6.58
C ASN A 180 15.18 -6.61 -7.40
N PHE A 181 15.79 -5.48 -7.78
CA PHE A 181 17.21 -5.42 -8.16
C PHE A 181 18.14 -5.84 -7.00
N LEU A 182 17.67 -5.66 -5.76
CA LEU A 182 18.31 -6.05 -4.51
C LEU A 182 17.29 -6.79 -3.64
N ASP A 183 17.70 -7.90 -3.03
CA ASP A 183 16.91 -8.56 -2.00
C ASP A 183 16.90 -7.71 -0.73
N GLU A 184 15.72 -7.45 -0.16
CA GLU A 184 15.61 -6.65 1.06
C GLU A 184 16.00 -7.49 2.28
N GLU A 185 17.11 -7.12 2.91
CA GLU A 185 17.53 -7.70 4.19
C GLU A 185 17.03 -6.87 5.36
N SER A 186 16.61 -7.54 6.44
CA SER A 186 16.10 -6.88 7.66
C SER A 186 17.15 -6.05 8.38
N GLU A 187 18.43 -6.35 8.17
CA GLU A 187 19.57 -5.67 8.80
C GLU A 187 20.02 -4.43 8.01
N GLY A 188 19.43 -4.16 6.86
CA GLY A 188 19.83 -3.09 5.95
C GLY A 188 20.81 -3.57 4.87
N LEU A 189 21.47 -2.64 4.18
CA LEU A 189 22.35 -2.97 3.05
C LEU A 189 23.57 -3.77 3.49
N THR A 190 23.87 -4.85 2.76
CA THR A 190 25.16 -5.56 2.85
C THR A 190 26.24 -4.87 2.01
N GLN A 191 27.49 -5.25 2.23
CA GLN A 191 28.61 -4.70 1.45
C GLN A 191 28.51 -5.06 -0.04
N GLU A 192 28.13 -6.30 -0.35
CA GLU A 192 27.90 -6.75 -1.73
C GLU A 192 26.80 -5.93 -2.42
N GLN A 193 25.71 -5.64 -1.71
CA GLN A 193 24.63 -4.79 -2.23
C GLN A 193 25.09 -3.35 -2.48
N ILE A 194 25.94 -2.79 -1.60
CA ILE A 194 26.51 -1.46 -1.80
C ILE A 194 27.40 -1.42 -3.04
N GLU A 195 28.23 -2.44 -3.26
CA GLU A 195 29.08 -2.54 -4.45
C GLU A 195 28.23 -2.66 -5.72
N LYS A 196 27.15 -3.45 -5.69
CA LYS A 196 26.20 -3.56 -6.79
C LYS A 196 25.48 -2.24 -7.09
N ILE A 197 25.19 -1.42 -6.08
CA ILE A 197 24.63 -0.07 -6.28
C ILE A 197 25.69 0.86 -6.88
N LYS A 198 26.93 0.80 -6.36
CA LYS A 198 28.06 1.60 -6.85
C LYS A 198 28.44 1.31 -8.30
N SER A 199 28.19 0.09 -8.78
CA SER A 199 28.38 -0.26 -10.19
C SER A 199 27.31 0.31 -11.14
N THR A 200 26.31 1.01 -10.61
CA THR A 200 25.29 1.70 -11.43
C THR A 200 25.64 3.17 -11.64
N ASP A 201 25.04 3.82 -12.64
CA ASP A 201 25.22 5.26 -12.88
C ASP A 201 24.48 6.17 -11.87
N ILE A 202 23.95 5.61 -10.78
CA ILE A 202 23.20 6.34 -9.77
C ILE A 202 24.16 7.09 -8.85
N LYS A 203 24.11 8.43 -8.86
CA LYS A 203 24.95 9.27 -7.99
C LYS A 203 24.40 9.48 -6.59
N LYS A 204 23.08 9.52 -6.45
CA LYS A 204 22.39 9.82 -5.19
C LYS A 204 21.21 8.89 -4.99
N ILE A 205 21.03 8.43 -3.76
CA ILE A 205 19.94 7.54 -3.37
C ILE A 205 19.37 7.97 -2.01
N ARG A 206 18.07 7.72 -1.80
CA ARG A 206 17.47 8.00 -0.50
C ARG A 206 17.60 6.83 0.46
N VAL A 207 18.01 7.14 1.69
CA VAL A 207 18.05 6.19 2.81
C VAL A 207 17.06 6.60 3.87
N SER A 208 16.41 5.61 4.48
CA SER A 208 15.51 5.79 5.60
C SER A 208 16.26 6.39 6.79
N GLN A 209 15.60 7.32 7.48
CA GLN A 209 16.07 7.87 8.75
C GLN A 209 15.26 7.24 9.87
N MET A 210 15.94 6.85 10.96
CA MET A 210 15.25 6.45 12.17
C MET A 210 14.38 7.59 12.68
N ILE A 211 13.16 7.23 13.04
CA ILE A 211 12.23 8.10 13.73
C ILE A 211 12.27 7.69 15.18
N SER A 212 12.38 8.66 16.08
CA SER A 212 12.07 8.41 17.49
C SER A 212 10.56 8.12 17.59
N PHE A 213 10.19 6.85 17.47
CA PHE A 213 8.80 6.38 17.60
C PHE A 213 8.36 6.36 19.08
N ALA A 214 9.31 6.18 19.99
CA ALA A 214 9.06 6.08 21.43
C ALA A 214 8.27 7.26 22.02
N PRO A 215 8.57 8.54 21.70
CA PRO A 215 7.74 9.67 22.13
C PRO A 215 6.25 9.55 21.77
N PHE A 216 5.92 9.05 20.56
CA PHE A 216 4.53 8.93 20.12
C PHE A 216 3.78 7.83 20.87
N ILE A 217 4.43 6.67 21.08
CA ILE A 217 3.86 5.59 21.89
C ILE A 217 3.69 6.04 23.33
N PHE A 218 4.68 6.72 23.90
CA PHE A 218 4.63 7.22 25.26
C PHE A 218 3.44 8.19 25.46
N ILE A 219 3.25 9.13 24.53
CA ILE A 219 2.10 10.05 24.54
C ILE A 219 0.78 9.26 24.41
N GLY A 220 0.70 8.27 23.51
CA GLY A 220 -0.49 7.44 23.34
C GLY A 220 -0.88 6.67 24.61
N VAL A 221 0.11 6.10 25.31
CA VAL A 221 -0.09 5.42 26.61
C VAL A 221 -0.54 6.42 27.67
N LEU A 222 0.10 7.58 27.76
CA LEU A 222 -0.22 8.62 28.75
C LEU A 222 -1.65 9.14 28.58
N ILE A 223 -2.08 9.39 27.34
CA ILE A 223 -3.46 9.77 27.02
C ILE A 223 -4.44 8.65 27.40
N THR A 224 -4.10 7.40 27.14
CA THR A 224 -4.96 6.25 27.47
C THR A 224 -5.14 6.10 28.98
N LEU A 225 -4.08 6.32 29.76
CA LEU A 225 -4.13 6.30 31.22
C LEU A 225 -5.02 7.43 31.77
N ILE A 226 -4.88 8.65 31.25
CA ILE A 226 -5.71 9.80 31.65
C ILE A 226 -7.18 9.57 31.30
N ALA A 227 -7.46 9.06 30.10
CA ALA A 227 -8.82 8.80 29.64
C ALA A 227 -9.49 7.59 30.31
N LYS A 228 -8.75 6.83 31.14
CA LYS A 228 -9.19 5.57 31.79
C LYS A 228 -9.89 4.62 30.80
N GLY A 229 -9.39 4.53 29.58
CA GLY A 229 -9.96 3.71 28.51
C GLY A 229 -10.25 4.50 27.24
N ASN A 230 -11.47 4.43 26.73
CA ASN A 230 -11.83 4.98 25.42
C ASN A 230 -11.91 6.51 25.47
N ILE A 231 -10.93 7.18 24.85
CA ILE A 231 -10.81 8.65 24.75
C ILE A 231 -12.10 9.33 24.28
N ILE A 232 -12.86 8.71 23.36
CA ILE A 232 -14.14 9.29 22.91
C ILE A 232 -15.18 9.29 24.04
N ILE A 233 -15.26 8.23 24.85
CA ILE A 233 -16.19 8.17 25.99
C ILE A 233 -15.83 9.22 27.02
N PHE A 234 -14.54 9.48 27.21
CA PHE A 234 -14.06 10.53 28.10
C PHE A 234 -14.44 11.93 27.59
N VAL A 235 -14.22 12.23 26.30
CA VAL A 235 -14.59 13.53 25.70
C VAL A 235 -16.11 13.73 25.69
N LEU A 236 -16.90 12.70 25.35
CA LEU A 236 -18.37 12.74 25.39
C LEU A 236 -18.96 12.84 26.80
N LYS A 237 -18.17 12.59 27.86
CA LYS A 237 -18.60 12.80 29.25
C LYS A 237 -18.29 14.21 29.76
N ILE A 238 -17.43 14.94 29.06
CA ILE A 238 -17.00 16.30 29.43
C ILE A 238 -17.78 17.37 28.66
N ILE A 239 -18.19 17.06 27.42
CA ILE A 239 -19.15 17.86 26.63
C ILE A 239 -20.56 17.48 27.06
#